data_AF-W9QYE9-F1
#
_entry.id   AF-W9QYE9-F1
#
_cell.length_a   1.000
_cell.length_b   1.000
_cell.length_c   1.000
_cell.angle_alpha   90.00
_cell.angle_beta   90.00
_cell.angle_gamma   90.00
#
_symmetry.space_group_name_H-M   'P 1'
#
loop_
_entity.id
_entity.type
_entity.pdbx_description
1 polymer ?
#
loop_
_entity_poly.entity_id
_entity_poly.type
_entity_poly.pdbx_seq_one_letter_code
_entity_poly.pdbx_strand_id
1 'polypeptide(L)'
;MDALRKQASKLREQVAKQQQAVIKQFSGTGYESSDVMVIDEIEMQRHQQLEKLYRTTRGGKDFQKEIVRAAESFVAIGYKHVETGTKLSEDCCKYGAENIDDNILAKAASIYGDARKHVEKEQEEYNKLLSSQLTLSFLYKSDRILAAFSFCSLLYDIVGFRAEKKVYFID
;
A
#
# COMPACT_ATOMS: atom_id res chain seq x y z
N MET A 1 -57.05 30.66 27.66
CA MET A 1 -56.51 29.85 26.54
C MET A 1 -56.03 30.69 25.35
N ASP A 2 -56.50 31.94 25.16
CA ASP A 2 -56.13 32.75 23.98
C ASP A 2 -54.78 33.50 24.08
N ALA A 3 -54.30 33.82 25.28
CA ALA A 3 -53.01 34.47 25.48
C ALA A 3 -51.83 33.56 25.08
N LEU A 4 -51.94 32.26 25.41
CA LEU A 4 -50.97 31.22 25.07
C LEU A 4 -50.93 30.98 23.56
N ARG A 5 -52.10 31.01 22.92
CA ARG A 5 -52.23 30.93 21.45
C ARG A 5 -51.55 32.11 20.76
N LYS A 6 -51.73 33.34 21.26
CA LYS A 6 -51.07 34.54 20.70
C LYS A 6 -49.55 34.51 20.88
N GLN A 7 -49.04 34.01 22.00
CA GLN A 7 -47.59 33.85 22.20
C GLN A 7 -47.01 32.80 21.26
N ALA A 8 -47.70 31.67 21.08
CA ALA A 8 -47.30 30.64 20.13
C ALA A 8 -47.28 31.16 18.68
N SER A 9 -48.25 32.00 18.28
CA SER A 9 -48.26 32.63 16.96
C SER A 9 -47.05 33.55 16.75
N LYS A 10 -46.70 34.36 17.76
CA LYS A 10 -45.53 35.26 17.70
C LYS A 10 -44.21 34.49 17.63
N LEU A 11 -44.08 33.42 18.42
CA LEU A 11 -42.89 32.56 18.39
C LEU A 11 -42.76 31.89 17.02
N ARG A 12 -43.86 31.38 16.45
CA ARG A 12 -43.87 30.77 15.12
C ARG A 12 -43.44 31.77 14.04
N GLU A 13 -43.88 33.01 14.13
CA GLU A 13 -43.52 34.06 13.18
C GLU A 13 -42.05 34.49 13.32
N GLN A 14 -41.53 34.55 14.55
CA GLN A 14 -40.11 34.80 14.80
C GLN A 14 -39.24 33.66 14.29
N VAL A 15 -39.63 32.41 14.55
CA VAL A 15 -38.93 31.22 14.05
C VAL A 15 -38.95 31.18 12.52
N ALA A 16 -40.07 31.49 11.88
CA ALA A 16 -40.15 31.54 10.42
C ALA A 16 -39.23 32.62 9.81
N LYS A 17 -39.20 33.81 10.41
CA LYS A 17 -38.28 34.89 9.96
C LYS A 17 -36.82 34.51 10.19
N GLN A 18 -36.51 33.84 11.29
CA GLN A 18 -35.16 33.40 11.60
C GLN A 18 -34.73 32.26 10.67
N GLN A 19 -35.59 31.28 10.40
CA GLN A 19 -35.36 30.23 9.41
C GLN A 19 -35.15 30.83 8.02
N GLN A 20 -35.95 31.80 7.62
CA GLN A 20 -35.81 32.45 6.31
C GLN A 20 -34.53 33.28 6.23
N ALA A 21 -34.10 33.96 7.30
CA ALA A 21 -32.82 34.67 7.35
C ALA A 21 -31.61 33.71 7.34
N VAL A 22 -31.72 32.57 8.01
CA VAL A 22 -30.70 31.52 8.02
C VAL A 22 -30.57 30.90 6.63
N ILE A 23 -31.70 30.55 5.99
CA ILE A 23 -31.72 30.06 4.60
C ILE A 23 -31.11 31.12 3.66
N LYS A 24 -31.42 32.41 3.86
CA LYS A 24 -30.88 33.50 3.04
C LYS A 24 -29.38 33.75 3.24
N GLN A 25 -28.85 33.49 4.44
CA GLN A 25 -27.40 33.51 4.69
C GLN A 25 -26.70 32.31 4.03
N PHE A 26 -27.36 31.16 4.01
CA PHE A 26 -26.83 29.98 3.32
C PHE A 26 -26.98 30.06 1.80
N SER A 27 -27.99 30.76 1.27
CA SER A 27 -28.19 30.94 -0.17
C SER A 27 -27.43 32.15 -0.74
N GLY A 28 -27.19 33.19 0.07
CA GLY A 28 -26.42 34.39 -0.31
C GLY A 28 -24.89 34.21 -0.34
N THR A 29 -24.36 33.06 0.08
CA THR A 29 -22.94 32.72 -0.09
C THR A 29 -22.72 31.98 -1.42
N GLY A 30 -22.93 32.70 -2.52
CA GLY A 30 -22.36 32.37 -3.84
C GLY A 30 -23.09 31.36 -4.72
N TYR A 31 -24.35 31.01 -4.45
CA TYR A 31 -25.05 29.93 -5.16
C TYR A 31 -26.45 30.28 -5.68
N GLU A 32 -26.77 31.56 -5.86
CA GLU A 32 -28.04 32.00 -6.45
C GLU A 32 -27.83 32.49 -7.89
N SER A 33 -27.88 31.56 -8.86
CA SER A 33 -28.34 31.78 -10.26
C SER A 33 -27.69 30.82 -11.26
N SER A 34 -27.81 29.51 -11.02
CA SER A 34 -27.55 28.51 -12.07
C SER A 34 -28.28 27.22 -11.73
N ASP A 35 -29.32 26.91 -12.50
CA ASP A 35 -30.01 25.61 -12.58
C ASP A 35 -29.13 24.52 -13.24
N VAL A 36 -27.81 24.73 -13.21
CA VAL A 36 -26.76 23.79 -13.57
C VAL A 36 -26.03 23.53 -12.28
N MET A 37 -26.01 22.27 -11.85
CA MET A 37 -25.03 21.78 -10.89
C MET A 37 -23.64 22.00 -11.48
N VAL A 38 -23.10 23.21 -11.33
CA VAL A 38 -21.70 23.51 -11.64
C VAL A 38 -20.92 22.93 -10.48
N ILE A 39 -20.60 21.63 -10.57
CA ILE A 39 -19.40 21.13 -9.91
C ILE A 39 -18.32 22.13 -10.32
N ASP A 40 -17.73 22.82 -9.33
CA ASP A 40 -16.68 23.79 -9.59
C ASP A 40 -15.64 23.09 -10.48
N GLU A 41 -15.28 23.69 -11.62
CA GLU A 41 -14.39 23.08 -12.61
C GLU A 41 -13.04 22.68 -11.96
N ILE A 42 -12.66 23.43 -10.91
CA ILE A 42 -11.54 23.17 -10.02
C ILE A 42 -11.75 21.92 -9.14
N GLU A 43 -12.96 21.70 -8.62
CA GLU A 43 -13.32 20.50 -7.84
C GLU A 43 -13.30 19.25 -8.73
N MET A 44 -13.85 19.34 -9.94
CA MET A 44 -13.81 18.24 -10.92
C MET A 44 -12.36 17.90 -11.32
N GLN A 45 -11.53 18.90 -11.61
CA GLN A 45 -10.10 18.68 -11.89
C GLN A 45 -9.37 18.04 -10.71
N ARG A 46 -9.64 18.46 -9.48
CA ARG A 46 -9.05 17.86 -8.27
C ARG A 46 -9.45 16.40 -8.11
N HIS A 47 -10.71 16.06 -8.37
CA HIS A 47 -11.19 14.69 -8.31
C HIS A 47 -10.45 13.79 -9.34
N GLN A 48 -10.30 14.26 -10.58
CA GLN A 48 -9.55 13.53 -11.61
C GLN A 48 -8.07 13.33 -11.23
N GLN A 49 -7.43 14.34 -10.62
CA GLN A 49 -6.06 14.22 -10.13
C GLN A 49 -5.94 13.19 -9.00
N LEU A 50 -6.90 13.18 -8.07
CA LEU A 50 -6.93 12.22 -6.98
C LEU A 50 -7.17 10.79 -7.48
N GLU A 51 -8.07 10.61 -8.45
CA GLU A 51 -8.33 9.32 -9.07
C GLU A 51 -7.08 8.79 -9.78
N LYS A 52 -6.39 9.66 -10.54
CA LYS A 52 -5.11 9.31 -11.19
C LYS A 52 -4.07 8.90 -10.17
N LEU A 53 -3.92 9.66 -9.08
CA LEU A 53 -2.99 9.34 -7.99
C LEU A 53 -3.33 8.00 -7.34
N TYR A 54 -4.60 7.73 -7.06
CA TYR A 54 -5.04 6.45 -6.51
C TYR A 54 -4.68 5.28 -7.45
N ARG A 55 -5.00 5.40 -8.75
CA ARG A 55 -4.70 4.37 -9.76
C ARG A 55 -3.19 4.13 -9.88
N THR A 56 -2.37 5.17 -9.92
CA THR A 56 -0.90 5.03 -10.04
C THR A 56 -0.27 4.47 -8.76
N THR A 57 -0.72 4.90 -7.58
CA THR A 57 -0.27 4.34 -6.29
C THR A 57 -0.64 2.87 -6.17
N ARG A 58 -1.87 2.49 -6.57
CA ARG A 58 -2.29 1.09 -6.59
C ARG A 58 -1.45 0.25 -7.55
N GLY A 59 -1.24 0.75 -8.77
CA GLY A 59 -0.38 0.08 -9.75
C GLY A 59 1.06 -0.09 -9.26
N GLY A 60 1.62 0.94 -8.61
CA GLY A 60 2.95 0.87 -7.99
C GLY A 60 3.04 -0.18 -6.88
N LYS A 61 1.99 -0.33 -6.05
CA LYS A 61 1.92 -1.38 -5.02
C LYS A 61 1.93 -2.77 -5.63
N ASP A 62 1.11 -2.99 -6.66
CA ASP A 62 1.01 -4.29 -7.30
C ASP A 62 2.34 -4.65 -7.98
N PHE A 63 2.99 -3.69 -8.65
CA PHE A 63 4.35 -3.88 -9.18
C PHE A 63 5.39 -4.19 -8.08
N GLN A 64 5.32 -3.50 -6.94
CA GLN A 64 6.20 -3.78 -5.81
C GLN A 64 6.01 -5.22 -5.28
N LYS A 65 4.77 -5.72 -5.21
CA LYS A 65 4.50 -7.12 -4.83
C LYS A 65 5.13 -8.11 -5.81
N GLU A 66 5.09 -7.82 -7.11
CA GLU A 66 5.73 -8.67 -8.11
C GLU A 66 7.26 -8.69 -7.93
N ILE A 67 7.89 -7.55 -7.64
CA ILE A 67 9.33 -7.49 -7.31
C ILE A 67 9.65 -8.35 -6.08
N VAL A 68 8.84 -8.25 -5.02
CA VAL A 68 9.04 -9.05 -3.79
C VAL A 68 8.95 -10.54 -4.10
N ARG A 69 7.91 -10.97 -4.82
CA ARG A 69 7.73 -12.38 -5.19
C ARG A 69 8.90 -12.91 -6.03
N ALA A 70 9.40 -12.09 -6.96
CA ALA A 70 10.58 -12.44 -7.75
C ALA A 70 11.83 -12.59 -6.86
N ALA A 71 12.03 -11.68 -5.91
CA ALA A 71 13.15 -11.73 -4.97
C ALA A 71 13.06 -12.93 -4.02
N GLU A 72 11.88 -13.26 -3.50
CA GLU A 72 11.63 -14.46 -2.70
C GLU A 72 11.95 -15.74 -3.48
N SER A 73 11.55 -15.79 -4.76
CA SER A 73 11.88 -16.90 -5.66
C SER A 73 13.38 -17.02 -5.89
N PHE A 74 14.08 -15.89 -6.02
CA PHE A 74 15.54 -15.86 -6.16
C PHE A 74 16.25 -16.40 -4.91
N VAL A 75 15.81 -16.00 -3.71
CA VAL A 75 16.33 -16.54 -2.44
C VAL A 75 16.10 -18.05 -2.35
N ALA A 76 14.91 -18.53 -2.71
CA ALA A 76 14.60 -19.96 -2.70
C ALA A 76 15.50 -20.76 -3.66
N ILE A 77 15.77 -20.23 -4.85
CA ILE A 77 16.73 -20.80 -5.81
C ILE A 77 18.15 -20.76 -5.22
N GLY A 78 18.52 -19.66 -4.57
CA GLY A 78 19.80 -19.49 -3.90
C GLY A 78 20.07 -20.59 -2.86
N TYR A 79 19.08 -20.93 -2.03
CA TYR A 79 19.22 -22.02 -1.06
C TYR A 79 19.41 -23.40 -1.71
N LYS A 80 18.68 -23.69 -2.80
CA LYS A 80 18.87 -24.95 -3.56
C LYS A 80 20.26 -25.05 -4.19
N HIS A 81 20.81 -23.92 -4.65
CA HIS A 81 22.18 -23.87 -5.15
C HIS A 81 23.20 -24.17 -4.05
N VAL A 82 23.04 -23.57 -2.87
CA VAL A 82 23.89 -23.84 -1.70
C VAL A 82 23.85 -25.32 -1.30
N GLU A 83 22.65 -25.91 -1.24
CA GLU A 83 22.48 -27.34 -0.92
C GLU A 83 23.23 -28.23 -1.93
N THR A 84 23.02 -27.98 -3.22
CA THR A 84 23.67 -28.76 -4.30
C THR A 84 25.19 -28.58 -4.29
N GLY A 85 25.66 -27.35 -4.09
CA GLY A 85 27.09 -27.03 -4.05
C GLY A 85 27.79 -27.59 -2.82
N THR A 86 27.10 -27.63 -1.67
CA THR A 86 27.61 -28.25 -0.44
C THR A 86 27.78 -29.75 -0.64
N LYS A 87 26.77 -30.41 -1.21
CA LYS A 87 26.87 -31.84 -1.54
C LYS A 87 28.02 -32.14 -2.52
N LEU A 88 28.20 -31.30 -3.54
CA LEU A 88 29.32 -31.44 -4.47
C LEU A 88 30.67 -31.28 -3.77
N SER A 89 30.80 -30.30 -2.86
CA SER A 89 32.00 -30.11 -2.04
C SER A 89 32.30 -31.36 -1.21
N GLU A 90 31.30 -31.92 -0.54
CA GLU A 90 31.42 -33.15 0.26
C GLU A 90 31.85 -34.34 -0.59
N ASP A 91 31.23 -34.54 -1.76
CA ASP A 91 31.56 -35.62 -2.69
C ASP A 91 33.00 -35.48 -3.20
N CYS A 92 33.47 -34.27 -3.50
CA CYS A 92 34.85 -34.00 -3.90
C CYS A 92 35.86 -34.27 -2.78
N CYS A 93 35.58 -33.82 -1.55
CA CYS A 93 36.41 -34.10 -0.38
C CYS A 93 36.48 -35.60 -0.10
N LYS A 94 35.34 -36.30 -0.18
CA LYS A 94 35.25 -37.74 0.02
C LYS A 94 36.07 -38.49 -1.04
N TYR A 95 35.94 -38.13 -2.31
CA TYR A 95 36.74 -38.71 -3.38
C TYR A 95 38.24 -38.53 -3.12
N GLY A 96 38.66 -37.33 -2.71
CA GLY A 96 40.06 -37.06 -2.36
C GLY A 96 40.56 -37.91 -1.19
N ALA A 97 39.73 -38.10 -0.16
CA ALA A 97 40.08 -38.87 1.03
C ALA A 97 40.11 -40.39 0.80
N GLU A 98 39.30 -40.91 -0.13
CA GLU A 98 39.24 -42.34 -0.44
C GLU A 98 40.32 -42.79 -1.45
N ASN A 99 40.89 -41.86 -2.22
CA ASN A 99 41.85 -42.14 -3.30
C ASN A 99 43.25 -41.57 -2.96
N ILE A 100 43.77 -41.94 -1.79
CA ILE A 100 45.05 -41.42 -1.22
C ILE A 100 46.27 -41.82 -2.05
N ASP A 101 46.14 -42.80 -2.95
CA ASP A 101 47.18 -43.31 -3.84
C ASP A 101 47.61 -42.26 -4.88
N ASP A 102 48.33 -41.24 -4.41
CA ASP A 102 49.07 -40.15 -5.08
C ASP A 102 48.65 -39.74 -6.51
N ASN A 103 47.35 -39.78 -6.78
CA ASN A 103 46.76 -39.37 -8.04
C ASN A 103 46.52 -37.85 -7.98
N ILE A 104 47.08 -37.12 -8.94
CA ILE A 104 46.89 -35.68 -9.12
C ILE A 104 45.39 -35.29 -9.04
N LEU A 105 44.50 -36.16 -9.52
CA LEU A 105 43.06 -35.95 -9.48
C LEU A 105 42.48 -35.98 -8.05
N ALA A 106 42.98 -36.85 -7.16
CA ALA A 106 42.50 -36.92 -5.78
C ALA A 106 42.88 -35.66 -4.99
N LYS A 107 44.12 -35.18 -5.17
CA LYS A 107 44.58 -33.90 -4.62
C LYS A 107 43.77 -32.72 -5.17
N ALA A 108 43.54 -32.68 -6.48
CA ALA A 108 42.74 -31.63 -7.11
C ALA A 108 41.29 -31.62 -6.61
N ALA A 109 40.66 -32.78 -6.47
CA ALA A 109 39.31 -32.92 -5.94
C ALA A 109 39.21 -32.44 -4.48
N SER A 110 40.16 -32.81 -3.63
CA SER A 110 40.19 -32.33 -2.23
C SER A 110 40.32 -30.80 -2.15
N ILE A 111 41.25 -30.21 -2.92
CA ILE A 111 41.45 -28.75 -2.96
C ILE A 111 40.18 -28.04 -3.47
N TYR A 112 39.57 -28.57 -4.53
CA TYR A 112 38.32 -28.03 -5.06
C TYR A 112 37.19 -28.13 -4.03
N GLY A 113 37.03 -29.27 -3.38
CA GLY A 113 36.03 -29.50 -2.35
C GLY A 113 36.15 -28.49 -1.21
N ASP A 114 37.36 -28.30 -0.69
CA ASP A 114 37.62 -27.33 0.39
C ASP A 114 37.33 -25.89 -0.05
N ALA A 115 37.83 -25.48 -1.23
CA ALA A 115 37.56 -24.15 -1.77
C ALA A 115 36.06 -23.92 -1.98
N ARG A 116 35.35 -24.93 -2.51
CA ARG A 116 33.91 -24.86 -2.75
C ARG A 116 33.12 -24.75 -1.45
N LYS A 117 33.52 -25.45 -0.40
CA LYS A 117 32.91 -25.36 0.93
C LYS A 117 32.88 -23.91 1.45
N HIS A 118 33.97 -23.17 1.25
CA HIS A 118 34.03 -21.76 1.63
C HIS A 118 33.09 -20.89 0.79
N VAL A 119 33.02 -21.12 -0.52
CA VAL A 119 32.11 -20.38 -1.41
C VAL A 119 30.65 -20.60 -1.02
N GLU A 120 30.25 -21.85 -0.75
CA GLU A 120 28.86 -22.15 -0.39
C GLU A 120 28.47 -21.55 0.97
N LYS A 121 29.42 -21.45 1.91
CA LYS A 121 29.20 -20.75 3.17
C LYS A 121 28.91 -19.26 2.98
N GLU A 122 29.73 -18.57 2.19
CA GLU A 122 29.49 -17.14 1.87
C GLU A 122 28.16 -16.94 1.15
N GLN A 123 27.82 -17.86 0.24
CA GLN A 123 26.54 -17.84 -0.47
C GLN A 123 25.35 -18.08 0.46
N GLU A 124 25.49 -18.95 1.46
CA GLU A 124 24.49 -19.18 2.50
C GLU A 124 24.27 -17.92 3.35
N GLU A 125 25.35 -17.27 3.79
CA GLU A 125 25.29 -16.04 4.59
C GLU A 125 24.64 -14.89 3.80
N TYR A 126 24.99 -14.74 2.51
CA TYR A 126 24.35 -13.79 1.61
C TYR A 126 22.84 -14.05 1.49
N ASN A 127 22.43 -15.30 1.25
CA ASN A 127 21.01 -15.65 1.14
C ASN A 127 20.23 -15.38 2.43
N LYS A 128 20.83 -15.65 3.60
CA LYS A 128 20.25 -15.30 4.92
C LYS A 128 20.05 -13.79 5.06
N LEU A 129 21.06 -13.00 4.71
CA LEU A 129 20.97 -11.54 4.78
C LEU A 129 19.90 -11.00 3.82
N LEU A 130 19.89 -11.48 2.58
CA LEU A 130 18.93 -11.08 1.56
C LEU A 130 17.49 -11.39 2.01
N SER A 131 17.23 -12.60 2.50
CA SER A 131 15.93 -13.01 3.05
C SER A 131 15.44 -12.10 4.17
N SER A 132 16.34 -11.77 5.11
CA SER A 132 16.03 -10.87 6.22
C SER A 132 15.68 -9.46 5.75
N GLN A 133 16.45 -8.91 4.80
CA GLN A 133 16.19 -7.58 4.25
C GLN A 133 14.86 -7.52 3.48
N LEU A 134 14.52 -8.55 2.70
CA LEU A 134 13.24 -8.63 2.00
C LEU A 134 12.06 -8.62 2.99
N THR A 135 12.16 -9.41 4.05
CA THR A 135 11.13 -9.48 5.09
C THR A 135 10.93 -8.14 5.79
N LEU A 136 12.01 -7.47 6.19
CA LEU A 136 11.95 -6.23 6.95
C LEU A 136 11.52 -5.01 6.13
N SER A 137 12.02 -4.89 4.89
CA SER A 137 11.84 -3.66 4.09
C SER A 137 10.49 -3.57 3.41
N PHE A 138 9.91 -4.70 2.97
CA PHE A 138 8.68 -4.69 2.18
C PHE A 138 7.40 -4.80 3.03
N LEU A 139 7.41 -5.53 4.15
CA LEU A 139 6.25 -5.62 5.04
C LEU A 139 5.93 -4.28 5.75
N TYR A 140 6.94 -3.46 6.06
CA TYR A 140 6.73 -2.24 6.85
C TYR A 140 6.35 -1.00 6.02
N LYS A 141 6.72 -0.95 4.74
CA LYS A 141 6.69 0.30 3.96
C LYS A 141 5.48 0.42 3.03
N SER A 142 4.97 -0.69 2.51
CA SER A 142 3.85 -0.69 1.55
C SER A 142 2.49 -0.52 2.20
N ASP A 143 2.29 -1.05 3.40
CA ASP A 143 0.98 -1.01 4.07
C ASP A 143 0.65 0.36 4.66
N ARG A 144 1.65 1.13 5.11
CA ARG A 144 1.44 2.48 5.67
C ARG A 144 0.96 3.49 4.61
N ILE A 145 1.46 3.39 3.38
CA ILE A 145 1.10 4.34 2.33
C ILE A 145 -0.33 4.10 1.86
N LEU A 146 -0.74 2.85 1.61
CA LEU A 146 -2.14 2.58 1.24
C LEU A 146 -3.12 2.78 2.37
N ALA A 147 -2.76 2.48 3.62
CA ALA A 147 -3.63 2.76 4.76
C ALA A 147 -3.91 4.27 4.86
N ALA A 148 -2.88 5.12 4.70
CA ALA A 148 -3.05 6.57 4.69
C ALA A 148 -3.92 7.05 3.52
N PHE A 149 -3.73 6.53 2.31
CA PHE A 149 -4.54 6.90 1.14
C PHE A 149 -5.97 6.40 1.20
N SER A 150 -6.19 5.17 1.68
CA SER A 150 -7.53 4.62 1.86
C SER A 150 -8.30 5.39 2.93
N PHE A 151 -7.63 5.85 3.98
CA PHE A 151 -8.24 6.68 5.02
C PHE A 151 -8.59 8.08 4.49
N CYS A 152 -7.71 8.72 3.71
CA CYS A 152 -8.01 9.99 3.04
C CYS A 152 -9.14 9.86 2.01
N SER A 153 -9.18 8.78 1.22
CA SER A 153 -10.27 8.55 0.25
C SER A 153 -11.60 8.30 0.95
N LEU A 154 -11.63 7.47 2.02
CA LEU A 154 -12.82 7.28 2.86
C LEU A 154 -13.27 8.58 3.52
N LEU A 155 -12.35 9.43 3.99
CA LEU A 155 -12.71 10.74 4.51
C LEU A 155 -13.28 11.65 3.43
N TYR A 156 -12.74 11.62 2.21
CA TYR A 156 -13.26 12.39 1.09
C TYR A 156 -14.62 11.88 0.62
N ASP A 157 -14.80 10.56 0.55
CA ASP A 157 -16.09 9.94 0.27
C ASP A 157 -17.08 10.22 1.39
N ILE A 158 -16.70 10.21 2.67
CA ILE A 158 -17.61 10.55 3.79
C ILE A 158 -17.98 12.04 3.78
N VAL A 159 -17.04 12.93 3.46
CA VAL A 159 -17.28 14.38 3.36
C VAL A 159 -18.08 14.70 2.08
N GLY A 160 -17.81 14.03 0.97
CA GLY A 160 -18.52 14.11 -0.30
C GLY A 160 -19.92 13.50 -0.23
N PHE A 161 -20.10 12.34 0.40
CA PHE A 161 -21.42 11.76 0.70
C PHE A 161 -22.22 12.65 1.66
N ARG A 162 -21.57 13.45 2.50
CA ARG A 162 -22.27 14.43 3.35
C ARG A 162 -22.70 15.67 2.58
N ALA A 163 -22.07 15.98 1.45
CA ALA A 163 -22.57 16.94 0.48
C ALA A 163 -23.73 16.33 -0.33
N GLU A 164 -23.61 15.09 -0.82
CA GLU A 164 -24.68 14.42 -1.58
C GLU A 164 -25.91 14.06 -0.72
N LYS A 165 -25.76 13.59 0.52
CA LYS A 165 -26.91 13.26 1.40
C LYS A 165 -27.63 14.49 1.97
N LYS A 166 -27.05 15.69 1.88
CA LYS A 166 -27.81 16.91 2.15
C LYS A 166 -28.78 17.25 1.00
N VAL A 167 -28.55 16.72 -0.20
CA VAL A 167 -29.43 16.91 -1.37
C VAL A 167 -30.65 15.99 -1.33
N TYR A 168 -30.57 14.80 -0.72
CA TYR A 168 -31.68 13.84 -0.66
C TYR A 168 -32.55 13.91 0.61
N PHE A 169 -32.35 14.88 1.50
CA PHE A 169 -33.15 15.05 2.72
C PHE A 169 -33.90 16.40 2.78
N ILE A 170 -34.16 16.98 1.61
CA ILE A 170 -35.11 18.07 1.44
C ILE A 170 -36.05 17.71 0.28
N ASP A 171 -36.88 16.69 0.50
CA ASP A 171 -38.21 16.57 -0.10
C ASP A 171 -39.24 16.58 1.04
#